data_AF-Q1NFI1-F1
#
_entry.id   AF-Q1NFI1-F1
#
_cell.length_a   1.000
_cell.length_b   1.000
_cell.length_c   1.000
_cell.angle_alpha   90.00
_cell.angle_beta   90.00
_cell.angle_gamma   90.00
#
_symmetry.space_group_name_H-M   'P 1'
#
loop_
_entity.id
_entity.type
_entity.pdbx_description
1 polymer ?
#
loop_
_entity_poly.entity_id
_entity_poly.type
_entity_poly.pdbx_seq_one_letter_code
_entity_poly.pdbx_strand_id
1 'polypeptide(L)' 'MGKDRTAGDVRRVKGSIKEAIGKITGDRETQAEGAAEKRAGRLEADAADIVEAAIKALKT' A
#
# COMPACT_ATOMS: atom_id res chain seq x y z
N MET A 1 -14.36 -13.66 -5.08
CA MET A 1 -13.77 -12.31 -5.28
C MET A 1 -13.91 -11.53 -3.98
N GLY A 2 -12.83 -11.08 -3.35
CA GLY A 2 -12.94 -10.21 -2.16
C GLY A 2 -11.82 -10.24 -1.11
N LYS A 3 -10.61 -10.71 -1.42
CA LYS A 3 -9.53 -10.77 -0.40
C LYS A 3 -8.20 -10.10 -0.79
N ASP A 4 -7.98 -9.80 -2.07
CA ASP A 4 -6.66 -9.36 -2.53
C ASP A 4 -6.48 -7.84 -2.61
N ARG A 5 -7.56 -7.05 -2.69
CA ARG A 5 -7.48 -5.58 -2.58
C ARG A 5 -7.17 -5.12 -1.16
N THR A 6 -7.52 -5.92 -0.16
CA THR A 6 -7.41 -5.54 1.25
C THR A 6 -5.97 -5.46 1.72
N ALA A 7 -5.05 -6.29 1.23
CA ALA A 7 -3.66 -6.25 1.69
C ALA A 7 -2.94 -4.94 1.34
N GLY A 8 -3.12 -4.45 0.11
CA GLY A 8 -2.56 -3.16 -0.34
C GLY A 8 -3.20 -1.97 0.39
N ASP A 9 -4.52 -1.98 0.57
CA ASP A 9 -5.24 -0.94 1.31
C ASP A 9 -4.87 -0.95 2.81
N VAL A 10 -4.72 -2.14 3.43
CA VAL A 10 -4.30 -2.27 4.83
C VAL A 10 -2.89 -1.71 5.04
N ARG A 11 -1.92 -2.02 4.15
CA ARG A 11 -0.56 -1.44 4.23
C ARG A 11 -0.58 0.07 4.03
N ARG A 12 -1.43 0.59 3.13
CA ARG A 12 -1.55 2.02 2.86
C ARG A 12 -2.15 2.79 4.05
N VAL A 13 -3.17 2.20 4.70
CA VAL A 13 -3.81 2.74 5.91
C VAL A 13 -2.83 2.68 7.08
N LYS A 14 -2.17 1.53 7.30
CA LYS A 14 -1.19 1.33 8.38
C LYS A 14 0.00 2.27 8.24
N GLY A 15 0.51 2.46 7.02
CA GLY A 15 1.55 3.43 6.72
C GLY A 15 1.12 4.86 7.01
N SER A 16 -0.11 5.25 6.61
CA SER A 16 -0.65 6.58 6.90
C SER A 16 -0.84 6.83 8.41
N ILE A 17 -1.24 5.79 9.17
CA ILE A 17 -1.36 5.85 10.62
C ILE A 17 0.01 6.02 11.27
N LYS A 18 1.01 5.23 10.89
CA LYS A 18 2.40 5.37 11.37
C LYS A 18 2.98 6.75 11.05
N GLU A 19 2.77 7.26 9.83
CA GLU A 19 3.18 8.64 9.48
C GLU A 19 2.55 9.67 10.40
N ALA A 20 1.24 9.57 10.64
CA ALA A 20 0.52 10.51 11.49
C ALA A 20 0.98 10.42 12.95
N ILE A 21 1.12 9.21 13.48
CA ILE A 21 1.62 8.96 14.84
C ILE A 21 3.02 9.55 15.00
N GLY A 22 3.97 9.20 14.12
CA GLY A 22 5.33 9.72 14.18
C GLY A 22 5.41 11.24 14.08
N LYS A 23 4.52 11.87 13.30
CA LYS A 23 4.44 13.34 13.23
C LYS A 23 3.91 13.98 14.51
N ILE A 24 2.97 13.32 15.19
CA ILE A 24 2.36 13.79 16.43
C ILE A 24 3.30 13.56 17.62
N THR A 25 3.98 12.42 17.67
CA THR A 25 4.90 12.05 18.76
C THR A 25 6.31 12.61 18.57
N GLY A 26 6.65 13.11 17.36
CA GLY A 26 8.00 13.55 17.00
C GLY A 26 8.94 12.39 16.66
N ASP A 27 8.43 11.17 16.54
CA ASP A 27 9.20 9.98 16.23
C ASP A 27 9.47 9.84 14.72
N ARG A 28 10.71 10.15 14.33
CA ARG A 28 11.13 10.14 12.92
C ARG A 28 11.21 8.73 12.33
N GLU A 29 11.49 7.72 13.16
CA GLU A 29 11.55 6.32 12.73
C GLU A 29 10.16 5.85 12.29
N THR A 30 9.16 6.03 13.15
CA THR A 30 7.76 5.67 12.88
C THR A 30 7.22 6.44 11.66
N GLN A 31 7.59 7.72 11.52
CA GLN A 31 7.21 8.51 10.35
C GLN A 31 7.80 7.93 9.04
N ALA A 32 9.10 7.61 9.04
CA ALA A 32 9.78 7.09 7.87
C ALA A 32 9.27 5.69 7.49
N GLU A 33 9.05 4.82 8.48
CA GLU A 33 8.42 3.52 8.27
C GLU A 33 7.03 3.66 7.65
N GLY A 34 6.21 4.58 8.17
CA GLY A 34 4.87 4.80 7.63
C GLY A 34 4.87 5.25 6.17
N ALA A 35 5.77 6.17 5.83
CA ALA A 35 5.92 6.68 4.47
C ALA A 35 6.41 5.59 3.50
N ALA A 36 7.35 4.75 3.95
CA ALA A 36 7.84 3.61 3.18
C ALA A 36 6.74 2.56 2.95
N GLU A 37 6.00 2.18 3.99
CA GLU A 37 4.94 1.17 3.92
C GLU A 37 3.78 1.62 3.02
N LYS A 38 3.43 2.91 3.07
CA LYS A 38 2.42 3.52 2.20
C LYS A 38 2.85 3.56 0.72
N ARG A 39 4.14 3.80 0.44
CA ARG A 39 4.69 3.76 -0.93
C ARG A 39 4.75 2.34 -1.46
N ALA A 40 5.22 1.39 -0.65
CA ALA A 40 5.24 -0.02 -1.00
C ALA A 40 3.82 -0.53 -1.32
N GLY A 41 2.83 -0.18 -0.52
CA GLY A 41 1.43 -0.55 -0.78
C GLY A 41 0.80 0.10 -2.01
N ARG A 42 1.34 1.21 -2.53
CA ARG A 42 0.96 1.75 -3.85
C ARG A 42 1.61 0.94 -4.97
N LEU A 43 2.92 0.69 -4.88
CA LEU A 43 3.66 -0.08 -5.88
C LEU A 43 3.11 -1.51 -6.04
N GLU A 44 2.77 -2.19 -4.94
CA GLU A 44 2.12 -3.50 -5.01
C GLU A 44 0.75 -3.44 -5.70
N ALA A 45 -0.02 -2.37 -5.47
CA ALA A 45 -1.33 -2.18 -6.09
C ALA A 45 -1.22 -1.90 -7.60
N ASP A 46 -0.31 -1.00 -8.01
CA ASP A 46 -0.02 -0.71 -9.41
C ASP A 46 0.47 -1.96 -10.17
N ALA A 47 1.39 -2.73 -9.57
CA ALA A 47 1.88 -3.98 -10.15
C ALA A 47 0.76 -5.02 -10.31
N ALA A 48 -0.13 -5.14 -9.31
CA ALA A 48 -1.28 -6.03 -9.39
C ALA A 48 -2.25 -5.62 -10.52
N ASP A 49 -2.51 -4.32 -10.70
CA ASP A 49 -3.41 -3.81 -11.75
C ASP A 49 -2.86 -4.12 -13.15
N ILE A 50 -1.54 -3.99 -13.35
CA ILE A 50 -0.88 -4.34 -14.62
C ILE A 50 -1.01 -5.84 -14.93
N VAL A 51 -0.75 -6.70 -13.94
CA VAL A 51 -0.87 -8.15 -14.10
C VAL A 51 -2.32 -8.54 -14.38
N GLU A 52 -3.29 -7.96 -13.67
CA GLU A 52 -4.72 -8.19 -13.90
C GLU A 52 -5.14 -7.76 -15.32
N ALA A 53 -4.66 -6.60 -15.79
CA ALA A 53 -4.91 -6.12 -17.15
C ALA A 53 -4.34 -7.07 -18.21
N ALA A 54 -3.12 -7.59 -17.99
CA ALA A 54 -2.50 -8.57 -18.88
C ALA A 54 -3.29 -9.89 -18.92
N ILE A 55 -3.69 -10.42 -17.76
CA ILE A 55 -4.52 -11.64 -17.68
C ILE A 55 -5.85 -11.44 -18.40
N LYS A 56 -6.48 -10.27 -18.25
CA LYS A 56 -7.75 -9.95 -18.90
C LYS A 56 -7.61 -9.89 -20.42
N ALA A 57 -6.52 -9.32 -20.93
CA ALA A 57 -6.22 -9.26 -22.36
C ALA A 57 -5.88 -10.62 -22.98
N LEU A 58 -5.43 -11.61 -22.18
CA LEU A 58 -5.19 -12.98 -22.64
C LEU A 58 -6.44 -13.88 -22.58
N LYS A 59 -7.45 -13.46 -21.82
CA LYS A 59 -8.74 -14.17 -21.69
C LYS A 59 -9.81 -13.73 -22.69
N THR A 60 -9.52 -12.69 -23.49
CA THR A 60 -10.30 -12.30 -24.68
C THR A 60 -9.84 -13.07 -25.90
#